data_AF-A0A162FSJ1-F1
#
_entry.id   AF-A0A162FSJ1-F1
#
_cell.length_a   1.000
_cell.length_b   1.000
_cell.length_c   1.000
_cell.angle_alpha   90.00
_cell.angle_beta   90.00
_cell.angle_gamma   90.00
#
_symmetry.space_group_name_H-M   'P 1'
#
loop_
_entity.id
_entity.type
_entity.pdbx_description
1 polymer ?
#
loop_
_entity_poly.entity_id
_entity_poly.type
_entity_poly.pdbx_seq_one_letter_code
_entity_poly.pdbx_strand_id
1 'polypeptide(L)'
;MQPDPRKYLWDALRAAGFLHQFVAGKTFAEYQDDVLLRSAVERQFEIVGEALSQLAKSHADMAAQVPELPRIVAFRNILIHGYANADDALVWQVLTDKLPQLEVAVRTLLAESPGDPESIDVDATREETGS
;
A
#
# COMPACT_ATOMS: atom_id res chain seq x y z
N MET A 1 -12.26 15.04 -12.90
CA MET A 1 -12.22 13.65 -13.41
C MET A 1 -11.76 12.77 -12.24
N GLN A 2 -12.45 11.68 -11.91
CA GLN A 2 -11.95 10.80 -10.85
C GLN A 2 -10.71 10.06 -11.37
N PRO A 3 -9.65 9.87 -10.54
CA PRO A 3 -8.48 9.10 -10.95
C PRO A 3 -8.89 7.69 -11.33
N ASP A 4 -8.18 7.11 -12.28
CA ASP A 4 -8.30 5.69 -12.61
C ASP A 4 -8.09 4.84 -11.34
N PRO A 5 -9.03 3.96 -10.96
CA PRO A 5 -8.91 3.16 -9.75
C PRO A 5 -7.64 2.30 -9.70
N ARG A 6 -7.10 1.92 -10.87
CA ARG A 6 -5.88 1.11 -10.99
C ARG A 6 -4.67 1.83 -10.43
N LYS A 7 -4.66 3.17 -10.43
CA LYS A 7 -3.59 3.96 -9.81
C LYS A 7 -3.44 3.63 -8.33
N TYR A 8 -4.57 3.55 -7.60
CA TYR A 8 -4.54 3.21 -6.16
C TYR A 8 -4.06 1.78 -5.91
N LEU A 9 -4.53 0.82 -6.72
CA LEU A 9 -4.07 -0.56 -6.64
C LEU A 9 -2.57 -0.67 -6.92
N TRP A 10 -2.07 0.07 -7.91
CA TRP A 10 -0.67 0.06 -8.26
C TRP A 10 0.22 0.75 -7.22
N ASP A 11 -0.22 1.87 -6.66
CA ASP A 11 0.49 2.54 -5.55
C ASP A 11 0.61 1.62 -4.34
N ALA A 12 -0.47 0.92 -3.97
CA ALA A 12 -0.46 -0.07 -2.90
C ALA A 12 0.51 -1.24 -3.22
N LEU A 13 0.48 -1.76 -4.45
CA LEU A 13 1.34 -2.86 -4.86
C LEU A 13 2.83 -2.47 -4.88
N ARG A 14 3.14 -1.26 -5.33
CA ARG A 14 4.51 -0.73 -5.35
C ARG A 14 5.05 -0.57 -3.93
N ALA A 15 4.26 0.00 -3.03
CA ALA A 15 4.64 0.15 -1.62
C ALA A 15 4.85 -1.21 -0.93
N ALA A 16 3.99 -2.19 -1.21
CA ALA A 16 4.17 -3.57 -0.75
C ALA A 16 5.46 -4.20 -1.27
N GLY A 17 5.81 -3.95 -2.55
CA GLY A 17 7.09 -4.36 -3.11
C GLY A 17 8.30 -3.76 -2.38
N PHE A 18 8.25 -2.50 -1.97
CA PHE A 18 9.32 -1.88 -1.16
C PHE A 18 9.44 -2.51 0.23
N LEU A 19 8.31 -2.85 0.88
CA LEU A 19 8.33 -3.56 2.17
C LEU A 19 9.15 -4.84 2.07
N HIS A 20 8.89 -5.67 1.06
CA HIS A 20 9.66 -6.90 0.83
C HIS A 20 11.14 -6.64 0.59
N GLN A 21 11.50 -5.59 -0.16
CA GLN A 21 12.90 -5.24 -0.40
C GLN A 21 13.61 -4.79 0.88
N PHE A 22 12.95 -3.99 1.72
CA PHE A 22 13.54 -3.44 2.93
C PHE A 22 13.84 -4.52 3.98
N VAL A 23 12.97 -5.51 4.10
CA VAL A 23 13.12 -6.58 5.10
C VAL A 23 13.75 -7.86 4.54
N ALA A 24 14.20 -7.86 3.29
CA ALA A 24 14.78 -9.03 2.66
C ALA A 24 15.98 -9.56 3.47
N GLY A 25 15.88 -10.80 3.94
CA GLY A 25 16.91 -11.44 4.75
C GLY A 25 17.04 -10.91 6.18
N LYS A 26 16.11 -10.07 6.64
CA LYS A 26 16.07 -9.55 8.01
C LYS A 26 15.30 -10.49 8.93
N THR A 27 15.81 -10.66 10.14
CA THR A 27 15.07 -11.26 11.25
C THR A 27 14.25 -10.19 11.99
N PHE A 28 13.28 -10.63 12.78
CA PHE A 28 12.49 -9.72 13.61
C PHE A 28 13.36 -8.90 14.59
N ALA A 29 14.39 -9.52 15.18
CA ALA A 29 15.29 -8.81 16.11
C ALA A 29 16.09 -7.70 15.39
N GLU A 30 16.61 -7.97 14.20
CA GLU A 30 17.30 -6.96 13.39
C GLU A 30 16.36 -5.83 12.93
N TYR A 31 15.11 -6.16 12.62
CA TYR A 31 14.08 -5.17 12.33
C TYR A 31 13.77 -4.29 13.55
N GLN A 32 13.57 -4.91 14.72
CA GLN A 32 13.23 -4.21 15.96
C GLN A 32 14.32 -3.23 16.40
N ASP A 33 15.58 -3.61 16.26
CA ASP A 33 16.73 -2.79 16.67
C ASP A 33 17.10 -1.68 15.64
N ASP A 34 16.48 -1.66 14.45
CA ASP A 34 16.74 -0.69 13.39
C ASP A 34 15.60 0.33 13.24
N VAL A 35 15.74 1.48 13.90
CA VAL A 35 14.77 2.59 13.87
C VAL A 35 14.52 3.10 12.45
N LEU A 36 15.54 3.14 11.59
CA LEU A 36 15.40 3.64 10.23
C LEU A 36 14.57 2.66 9.40
N LEU A 37 14.86 1.36 9.52
CA LEU A 37 14.09 0.31 8.86
C LEU A 37 12.63 0.30 9.32
N ARG A 38 12.38 0.40 10.63
CA ARG A 38 11.01 0.50 11.17
C ARG A 38 10.25 1.69 10.60
N SER A 39 10.87 2.87 10.64
CA SER A 39 10.29 4.10 10.09
C SER A 39 9.96 3.97 8.58
N ALA A 40 10.86 3.34 7.82
CA ALA A 40 10.64 3.09 6.39
C ALA A 40 9.49 2.12 6.15
N VAL A 41 9.40 1.05 6.94
CA VAL A 41 8.32 0.05 6.87
C VAL A 41 6.96 0.66 7.23
N GLU A 42 6.87 1.38 8.34
CA GLU A 42 5.66 2.09 8.76
C GLU A 42 5.17 3.03 7.65
N ARG A 43 6.10 3.81 7.07
CA ARG A 43 5.78 4.72 5.97
C ARG A 43 5.20 4.02 4.75
N GLN A 44 5.73 2.85 4.37
CA GLN A 44 5.15 2.11 3.24
C GLN A 44 3.77 1.54 3.56
N PHE A 45 3.54 1.08 4.79
CA PHE A 45 2.21 0.65 5.21
C PHE A 45 1.18 1.78 5.23
N GLU A 46 1.57 3.00 5.61
CA GLU A 46 0.72 4.18 5.48
C GLU A 46 0.31 4.44 4.03
N ILE A 47 1.24 4.28 3.09
CA ILE A 47 0.99 4.46 1.65
C ILE A 47 0.01 3.39 1.14
N VAL A 48 0.22 2.12 1.49
CA VAL A 48 -0.70 1.02 1.17
C VAL A 48 -2.12 1.34 1.68
N GLY A 49 -2.22 1.73 2.96
CA GLY A 49 -3.51 2.03 3.58
C GLY A 49 -4.19 3.27 3.02
N GLU A 50 -3.45 4.32 2.70
CA GLU A 50 -4.00 5.53 2.08
C GLU A 50 -4.53 5.22 0.68
N ALA A 51 -3.75 4.53 -0.16
CA ALA A 51 -4.15 4.19 -1.51
C ALA A 51 -5.48 3.39 -1.51
N LEU A 52 -5.58 2.38 -0.65
CA LEU A 52 -6.79 1.56 -0.53
C LEU A 52 -7.96 2.33 0.12
N SER A 53 -7.69 3.28 1.02
CA SER A 53 -8.73 4.18 1.55
C SER A 53 -9.30 5.09 0.46
N GLN A 54 -8.45 5.62 -0.42
CA GLN A 54 -8.89 6.47 -1.53
C GLN A 54 -9.65 5.67 -2.59
N LEU A 55 -9.22 4.43 -2.87
CA LEU A 55 -9.98 3.50 -3.70
C LEU A 55 -11.38 3.27 -3.13
N ALA A 56 -11.50 3.01 -1.81
CA ALA A 56 -12.79 2.80 -1.15
C ALA A 56 -13.75 3.99 -1.27
N LYS A 57 -13.22 5.22 -1.24
CA LYS A 57 -14.01 6.45 -1.34
C LYS A 57 -14.47 6.76 -2.76
N SER A 58 -13.67 6.40 -3.77
CA SER A 58 -13.91 6.79 -5.16
C SER A 58 -14.49 5.67 -6.01
N HIS A 59 -14.14 4.41 -5.74
CA HIS A 59 -14.48 3.24 -6.55
C HIS A 59 -14.86 2.05 -5.65
N ALA A 60 -15.97 2.21 -4.92
CA ALA A 60 -16.42 1.27 -3.89
C ALA A 60 -16.58 -0.18 -4.41
N ASP A 61 -17.06 -0.37 -5.64
CA ASP A 61 -17.25 -1.71 -6.23
C ASP A 61 -15.93 -2.46 -6.45
N MET A 62 -14.87 -1.74 -6.82
CA MET A 62 -13.53 -2.34 -6.93
C MET A 62 -12.93 -2.56 -5.56
N ALA A 63 -13.09 -1.60 -4.65
CA ALA A 63 -12.59 -1.70 -3.29
C ALA A 63 -13.21 -2.88 -2.51
N ALA A 64 -14.49 -3.19 -2.75
CA ALA A 64 -15.20 -4.31 -2.11
C ALA A 64 -14.58 -5.68 -2.42
N GLN A 65 -13.75 -5.79 -3.45
CA GLN A 65 -13.05 -7.01 -3.81
C GLN A 65 -11.70 -7.16 -3.08
N VAL A 66 -11.23 -6.12 -2.40
CA VAL A 66 -10.01 -6.17 -1.58
C VAL A 66 -10.33 -6.84 -0.23
N PRO A 67 -9.68 -7.96 0.11
CA PRO A 67 -9.96 -8.68 1.35
C PRO A 67 -9.53 -7.86 2.58
N GLU A 68 -10.29 -7.97 3.66
CA GLU A 68 -10.00 -7.32 4.95
C GLU A 68 -9.79 -5.79 4.88
N LEU A 69 -10.30 -5.12 3.83
CA LEU A 69 -10.11 -3.69 3.59
C LEU A 69 -10.39 -2.80 4.83
N PRO A 70 -11.47 -3.00 5.62
CA PRO A 70 -11.68 -2.23 6.84
C PRO A 70 -10.53 -2.35 7.84
N ARG A 71 -9.89 -3.52 7.95
CA ARG A 71 -8.75 -3.74 8.85
C ARG A 71 -7.49 -3.08 8.33
N ILE A 72 -7.29 -3.03 7.02
CA ILE A 72 -6.15 -2.34 6.41
C ILE A 72 -6.25 -0.83 6.66
N VAL A 73 -7.44 -0.25 6.47
CA VAL A 73 -7.69 1.16 6.78
C VAL A 73 -7.55 1.43 8.29
N ALA A 74 -8.04 0.52 9.14
CA ALA A 74 -7.85 0.64 10.58
C ALA A 74 -6.37 0.64 10.94
N PHE A 75 -5.59 -0.34 10.45
CA PHE A 75 -4.15 -0.47 10.68
C PHE A 75 -3.39 0.80 10.32
N ARG A 76 -3.69 1.39 9.15
CA ARG A 76 -3.15 2.69 8.74
C ARG A 76 -3.43 3.81 9.73
N ASN A 77 -4.66 3.92 10.23
CA ASN A 77 -5.00 4.95 11.22
C ASN A 77 -4.18 4.77 12.49
N ILE A 78 -3.95 3.53 12.91
CA ILE A 78 -3.15 3.31 14.11
C ILE A 78 -1.68 3.70 13.89
N LEU A 79 -1.08 3.40 12.72
CA LEU A 79 0.29 3.82 12.38
C LEU A 79 0.47 5.34 12.45
N ILE A 80 -0.48 6.11 11.89
CA ILE A 80 -0.41 7.58 11.85
C ILE A 80 -0.51 8.20 13.25
N HIS A 81 -1.09 7.49 14.22
CA HIS A 81 -1.22 7.99 15.59
C HIS A 81 0.04 7.80 16.44
N GLY A 82 1.10 7.17 15.91
CA GLY A 82 2.41 7.05 16.56
C GLY A 82 2.37 6.04 17.72
N TYR A 83 2.96 4.87 17.50
CA TYR A 83 2.94 3.77 18.46
C TYR A 83 4.08 3.80 19.49
N ALA A 84 3.87 3.09 20.61
CA ALA A 84 4.91 2.70 21.57
C ALA A 84 5.50 1.32 21.21
N ASN A 85 6.71 1.01 21.68
CA ASN A 85 7.55 -0.17 21.34
C ASN A 85 6.87 -1.58 21.31
N ALA A 86 5.65 -1.75 21.81
CA ALA A 86 4.93 -3.02 21.81
C ALA A 86 4.31 -3.38 20.44
N ASP A 87 4.26 -2.45 19.48
CA ASP A 87 3.62 -2.66 18.18
C ASP A 87 4.56 -3.13 17.05
N ASP A 88 5.89 -3.13 17.26
CA ASP A 88 6.85 -3.62 16.25
C ASP A 88 6.55 -5.07 15.85
N ALA A 89 6.13 -5.90 16.82
CA ALA A 89 5.74 -7.29 16.58
C ALA A 89 4.47 -7.39 15.74
N LEU A 90 3.49 -6.48 15.93
CA LEU A 90 2.28 -6.45 15.12
C LEU A 90 2.61 -6.03 13.68
N VAL A 91 3.42 -4.98 13.51
CA VAL A 91 3.84 -4.51 12.18
C VAL A 91 4.60 -5.61 11.43
N TRP A 92 5.53 -6.27 12.12
CA TRP A 92 6.27 -7.40 11.56
C TRP A 92 5.33 -8.55 11.17
N GLN A 93 4.39 -8.92 12.03
CA GLN A 93 3.42 -9.98 11.73
C GLN A 93 2.54 -9.61 10.53
N VAL A 94 2.07 -8.37 10.43
CA VAL A 94 1.28 -7.90 9.28
C VAL A 94 2.13 -7.99 8.00
N LEU A 95 3.40 -7.59 8.08
CA LEU A 95 4.35 -7.69 6.97
C LEU A 95 4.57 -9.13 6.51
N THR A 96 4.82 -10.06 7.43
CA THR A 96 5.15 -11.44 7.07
C THR A 96 3.94 -12.27 6.68
N ASP A 97 2.79 -12.04 7.33
CA ASP A 97 1.65 -12.95 7.24
C ASP A 97 0.52 -12.41 6.36
N LYS A 98 0.32 -11.08 6.34
CA LYS A 98 -0.87 -10.45 5.73
C LYS A 98 -0.55 -9.73 4.43
N LEU A 99 0.59 -9.06 4.36
CA LEU A 99 1.00 -8.34 3.15
C LEU A 99 1.04 -9.24 1.90
N PRO A 100 1.58 -10.48 1.94
CA PRO A 100 1.59 -11.34 0.74
C PRO A 100 0.19 -11.68 0.22
N GLN A 101 -0.79 -11.80 1.13
CA GLN A 101 -2.18 -12.10 0.78
C GLN A 101 -2.85 -10.90 0.10
N LEU A 102 -2.57 -9.70 0.61
CA LEU A 102 -3.02 -8.46 0.00
C LEU A 102 -2.42 -8.26 -1.39
N GLU A 103 -1.12 -8.52 -1.57
CA GLU A 103 -0.47 -8.41 -2.88
C GLU A 103 -1.11 -9.31 -3.93
N VAL A 104 -1.41 -10.56 -3.58
CA VAL A 104 -2.08 -11.49 -4.49
C VAL A 104 -3.44 -10.93 -4.91
N ALA A 105 -4.26 -10.46 -3.97
CA ALA A 105 -5.57 -9.88 -4.29
C ALA A 105 -5.45 -8.65 -5.20
N VAL A 106 -4.54 -7.73 -4.88
CA VAL A 106 -4.33 -6.50 -5.67
C VAL A 106 -3.82 -6.81 -7.09
N ARG A 107 -2.91 -7.78 -7.23
CA ARG A 107 -2.43 -8.24 -8.55
C ARG A 107 -3.55 -8.87 -9.37
N THR A 108 -4.41 -9.68 -8.77
CA THR A 108 -5.57 -10.26 -9.44
C THR A 108 -6.50 -9.16 -9.95
N LEU A 109 -6.84 -8.17 -9.12
CA LEU A 109 -7.72 -7.06 -9.52
C LEU A 109 -7.15 -6.22 -10.66
N LEU A 110 -5.84 -5.98 -10.65
CA LEU A 110 -5.15 -5.30 -11.76
C LEU A 110 -5.20 -6.11 -13.06
N ALA A 111 -5.03 -7.43 -12.98
CA ALA A 111 -5.09 -8.30 -14.15
C ALA A 111 -6.51 -8.40 -14.75
N GLU A 112 -7.53 -8.36 -13.91
CA GLU A 112 -8.95 -8.40 -14.32
C GLU A 112 -9.49 -7.04 -14.83
N SER A 113 -8.73 -5.96 -14.64
CA SER A 113 -9.07 -4.59 -15.07
C SER A 113 -8.14 -4.11 -16.21
N PRO A 114 -8.30 -4.62 -17.44
CA PRO A 114 -7.33 -4.43 -18.51
C PRO A 114 -7.11 -2.95 -18.91
N GLY A 115 -5.84 -2.61 -19.10
CA GLY A 115 -5.30 -1.33 -19.59
C GLY A 115 -4.07 -0.90 -18.77
N ASP A 116 -3.27 0.00 -19.33
CA ASP A 116 -1.88 0.19 -18.92
C ASP A 116 -1.75 1.15 -17.71
N PRO A 117 -1.34 0.70 -16.52
CA PRO A 117 -1.18 1.58 -15.35
C PRO A 117 -0.02 2.58 -15.50
N GLU A 118 0.99 2.30 -16.33
CA GLU A 118 2.08 3.27 -16.62
C GLU A 118 1.64 4.37 -17.59
N SER A 119 0.57 4.14 -18.35
CA SER A 119 -0.05 5.18 -19.19
C SER A 119 -0.82 6.25 -18.40
N ILE A 120 -0.99 6.07 -17.08
CA ILE A 120 -1.76 6.98 -16.21
C ILE A 120 -0.94 8.24 -15.85
N ASP A 121 0.39 8.16 -15.81
CA ASP A 121 1.24 9.30 -15.42
C ASP A 121 1.63 10.22 -16.61
N VAL A 122 1.44 9.78 -17.86
CA VAL A 122 1.77 10.59 -19.07
C VAL A 122 0.72 11.63 -19.44
N ASP A 123 -0.50 11.56 -18.90
CA ASP A 123 -1.57 12.53 -19.20
C ASP A 123 -1.54 13.76 -18.29
N ALA A 124 -0.93 13.66 -17.11
CA ALA A 124 -0.82 14.77 -16.16
C ALA A 124 0.22 15.84 -16.55
N THR A 125 1.04 15.59 -17.58
CA THR A 125 2.09 16.51 -18.03
C THR A 125 1.82 17.18 -19.39
N ARG A 126 0.66 16.94 -20.01
CA ARG A 126 0.36 17.43 -21.37
C ARG A 126 -0.59 18.63 -21.47
N GLU A 127 -1.13 19.15 -20.36
CA GLU A 127 -2.02 20.32 -20.41
C GLU A 127 -1.34 21.69 -20.14
N GLU A 128 -0.03 21.75 -19.85
CA GLU A 128 0.65 23.04 -19.55
C GLU A 128 1.63 23.57 -20.62
N THR A 129 1.50 23.14 -21.88
CA THR A 129 2.17 23.83 -23.00
C THR A 129 1.19 24.14 -24.12
N GLY A 130 0.23 25.01 -23.80
CA GLY A 130 -0.66 25.65 -24.76
C GLY A 130 -0.65 27.16 -24.55
N SER A 131 0.29 27.85 -25.20
CA SER A 131 0.20 29.27 -25.58
C SER A 131 1.01 29.51 -26.85
#